data_AF-A0A531JN19-F1
#
_entry.id   AF-A0A531JN19-F1
#
_cell.length_a   1.000
_cell.length_b   1.000
_cell.length_c   1.000
_cell.angle_alpha   90.00
_cell.angle_beta   90.00
_cell.angle_gamma   90.00
#
_symmetry.space_group_name_H-M   'P 1'
#
loop_
_entity.id
_entity.type
_entity.pdbx_description
1 polymer ?
#
loop_
_entity_poly.entity_id
_entity_poly.type
_entity_poly.pdbx_seq_one_letter_code
_entity_poly.pdbx_strand_id
1 'polypeptide(L)'
;GEVVVGDNGSSDRSVEIARSLGARVAHQPVKGYGAAISAAAGSAHGKYLIMADADDSYDWSELDDFIDALEDGAELVMGNRFAGGIEPGAMPPLHRYLGNPVLSTIARWLHHSPIGDL
;
A
#
# COMPACT_ATOMS: atom_id res chain seq x y z
N GLY A 1 -12.11 -12.69 0.69
CA GLY A 1 -10.66 -12.54 0.84
C GLY A 1 -10.26 -12.82 2.28
N GLU A 2 -9.02 -12.51 2.63
CA GLU A 2 -8.55 -12.48 4.02
C GLU A 2 -7.89 -11.12 4.30
N VAL A 3 -7.79 -10.75 5.57
CA VAL A 3 -7.05 -9.56 6.00
C VAL A 3 -5.89 -10.01 6.87
N VAL A 4 -4.68 -9.64 6.46
CA VAL A 4 -3.44 -9.93 7.19
C VAL A 4 -2.78 -8.62 7.59
N VAL A 5 -2.64 -8.40 8.90
CA VAL A 5 -1.99 -7.24 9.49
C VAL A 5 -0.55 -7.61 9.85
N GLY A 6 0.42 -6.91 9.26
CA GLY A 6 1.82 -7.00 9.67
C GLY A 6 2.09 -6.09 10.86
N ASP A 7 2.50 -6.65 11.99
CA ASP A 7 2.87 -5.89 13.19
C ASP A 7 4.30 -6.18 13.62
N ASN A 8 5.08 -5.14 13.91
CA ASN A 8 6.47 -5.27 14.35
C ASN A 8 6.85 -4.34 15.51
N GLY A 9 5.87 -3.82 16.25
CA GLY A 9 6.18 -2.90 17.33
C GLY A 9 5.01 -2.25 18.05
N SER A 10 3.77 -2.69 17.81
CA SER A 10 2.62 -2.14 18.54
C SER A 10 2.72 -2.46 20.02
N SER A 11 2.68 -1.42 20.86
CA SER A 11 2.56 -1.54 22.32
C SER A 11 1.18 -1.15 22.85
N ASP A 12 0.27 -0.79 21.95
CA ASP A 12 -1.11 -0.45 22.24
C ASP A 12 -2.05 -1.63 21.91
N ARG A 13 -3.33 -1.34 21.72
CA ARG A 13 -4.37 -2.34 21.46
C ARG A 13 -4.52 -2.71 19.99
N SER A 14 -3.67 -2.23 19.08
CA SER A 14 -3.81 -2.45 17.63
C SER A 14 -3.93 -3.93 17.27
N VAL A 15 -3.08 -4.78 17.86
CA VAL A 15 -3.08 -6.23 17.63
C VAL A 15 -4.35 -6.91 18.18
N GLU A 16 -4.80 -6.49 19.35
CA GLU A 16 -6.04 -6.99 19.97
C GLU A 16 -7.25 -6.66 19.10
N ILE A 17 -7.34 -5.40 18.64
CA ILE A 17 -8.43 -4.90 17.80
C ILE A 17 -8.42 -5.60 16.44
N ALA A 18 -7.27 -5.72 15.78
CA ALA A 18 -7.16 -6.41 14.50
C ALA A 18 -7.69 -7.86 14.60
N ARG A 19 -7.27 -8.60 15.64
CA ARG A 19 -7.74 -9.97 15.87
C ARG A 19 -9.23 -10.04 16.20
N SER A 20 -9.75 -9.10 17.00
CA SER A 20 -11.17 -9.10 17.36
C SER A 20 -12.09 -8.79 16.17
N LEU A 21 -11.59 -8.06 15.17
CA LEU A 21 -12.24 -7.83 13.88
C LEU A 21 -12.03 -8.97 12.88
N GLY A 22 -11.35 -10.06 13.27
CA GLY A 22 -11.17 -11.25 12.44
C GLY A 22 -9.94 -11.21 11.53
N ALA A 23 -9.08 -10.19 11.62
CA ALA A 23 -7.83 -10.15 10.88
C ALA A 23 -6.81 -11.12 11.48
N ARG A 24 -6.00 -11.72 10.61
CA ARG A 24 -4.81 -12.46 11.02
C ARG A 24 -3.68 -11.46 11.26
N VAL A 25 -2.90 -11.68 12.31
CA VAL A 25 -1.74 -10.82 12.62
C VAL A 25 -0.45 -11.60 12.40
N ALA A 26 0.39 -11.11 11.48
CA ALA A 26 1.73 -11.60 11.24
C ALA A 26 2.72 -10.76 12.05
N HIS A 27 3.23 -11.32 13.15
CA HIS A 27 4.23 -10.64 13.96
C HIS A 27 5.63 -10.75 13.34
N GLN A 28 6.32 -9.62 13.27
CA GLN A 28 7.69 -9.52 12.79
C GLN A 28 8.59 -8.94 13.91
N PRO A 29 9.58 -9.69 14.43
CA PRO A 29 10.47 -9.17 15.48
C PRO A 29 11.36 -8.01 15.01
N VAL A 30 11.66 -7.91 13.71
CA VAL A 30 12.49 -6.85 13.16
C VAL A 30 11.65 -5.62 12.82
N LYS A 31 11.91 -4.50 13.50
CA LYS A 31 11.28 -3.22 13.19
C LYS A 31 11.64 -2.73 11.78
N GLY A 32 10.65 -2.17 11.09
CA GLY A 32 10.77 -1.58 9.76
C GLY A 32 9.56 -1.87 8.88
N TYR A 33 9.11 -0.86 8.12
CA TYR A 33 7.92 -0.95 7.26
C TYR A 33 7.96 -2.16 6.32
N GLY A 34 9.06 -2.29 5.55
CA GLY A 34 9.24 -3.42 4.64
C GLY A 34 9.31 -4.78 5.35
N ALA A 35 9.82 -4.85 6.59
CA ALA A 35 9.86 -6.09 7.34
C ALA A 35 8.46 -6.56 7.78
N ALA A 36 7.58 -5.62 8.17
CA ALA A 36 6.19 -5.91 8.52
C ALA A 36 5.41 -6.36 7.27
N ILE A 37 5.54 -5.63 6.16
CA ILE A 37 4.89 -5.99 4.89
C ILE A 37 5.37 -7.36 4.41
N SER A 38 6.68 -7.61 4.43
CA SER A 38 7.23 -8.89 4.00
C SER A 38 6.69 -10.07 4.82
N ALA A 39 6.56 -9.90 6.13
CA ALA A 39 5.97 -10.92 7.00
C ALA A 39 4.48 -11.14 6.71
N ALA A 40 3.69 -10.07 6.53
CA ALA A 40 2.28 -10.17 6.20
C ALA A 40 2.08 -10.85 4.84
N ALA A 41 2.76 -10.37 3.80
CA ALA A 41 2.70 -10.91 2.45
C ALA A 41 3.11 -12.39 2.38
N GLY A 42 4.18 -12.78 3.09
CA GLY A 42 4.63 -14.16 3.15
C GLY A 42 3.68 -15.11 3.90
N SER A 43 2.72 -14.58 4.65
CA SER A 43 1.72 -15.36 5.39
C SER A 43 0.32 -15.33 4.77
N ALA A 44 0.14 -14.54 3.70
CA ALA A 44 -1.09 -14.45 2.95
C ALA A 44 -1.27 -15.67 2.03
N HIS A 45 -2.52 -16.07 1.81
CA HIS A 45 -2.92 -17.21 0.98
C HIS A 45 -3.72 -16.79 -0.27
N GLY A 46 -3.99 -15.49 -0.43
CA GLY A 46 -4.75 -14.95 -1.55
C GLY A 46 -4.03 -15.09 -2.90
N LYS A 47 -4.82 -15.17 -3.97
CA LYS A 47 -4.31 -15.11 -5.36
C LYS A 47 -3.70 -13.74 -5.68
N TYR A 48 -4.35 -12.68 -5.17
CA TYR A 48 -3.92 -11.30 -5.30
C TYR A 48 -3.54 -10.76 -3.92
N LEU A 49 -2.45 -10.01 -3.87
CA LEU A 49 -2.02 -9.30 -2.68
C LEU A 49 -2.31 -7.81 -2.89
N ILE A 50 -3.14 -7.25 -2.03
CA ILE A 50 -3.44 -5.82 -2.00
C ILE A 50 -2.94 -5.29 -0.67
N MET A 51 -2.18 -4.20 -0.73
CA MET A 51 -1.49 -3.63 0.42
C MET A 51 -1.94 -2.18 0.59
N ALA A 52 -2.24 -1.80 1.83
CA ALA A 52 -2.41 -0.41 2.22
C ALA A 52 -2.05 -0.23 3.71
N ASP A 53 -1.87 1.02 4.11
CA ASP A 53 -1.61 1.37 5.50
C ASP A 53 -2.91 1.38 6.32
N ALA A 54 -2.80 1.13 7.62
CA ALA A 54 -3.95 1.03 8.54
C ALA A 54 -4.41 2.40 9.08
N ASP A 55 -4.15 3.49 8.37
CA ASP A 55 -4.40 4.88 8.79
C ASP A 55 -5.62 5.53 8.12
N ASP A 56 -6.42 4.73 7.39
CA ASP A 56 -7.65 5.16 6.70
C ASP A 56 -7.40 6.16 5.56
N SER A 57 -6.18 6.24 5.04
CA SER A 57 -5.83 7.11 3.90
C SER A 57 -6.22 6.55 2.52
N TYR A 58 -6.78 5.34 2.47
CA TYR A 58 -7.15 4.64 1.23
C TYR A 58 -8.64 4.32 1.23
N ASP A 59 -9.33 4.64 0.14
CA ASP A 59 -10.73 4.26 -0.04
C ASP A 59 -10.84 2.82 -0.54
N TRP A 60 -11.20 1.90 0.36
CA TRP A 60 -11.39 0.49 0.05
C TRP A 60 -12.59 0.21 -0.87
N SER A 61 -13.46 1.19 -1.15
CA SER A 61 -14.55 1.02 -2.12
C SER A 61 -14.04 0.98 -3.56
N GLU A 62 -12.84 1.48 -3.83
CA GLU A 62 -12.18 1.41 -5.15
C GLU A 62 -11.38 0.12 -5.35
N LEU A 63 -11.47 -0.85 -4.43
CA LEU A 63 -10.71 -2.10 -4.48
C LEU A 63 -10.99 -2.93 -5.73
N ASP A 64 -12.23 -2.90 -6.21
CA ASP A 64 -12.68 -3.68 -7.36
C ASP A 64 -11.91 -3.28 -8.63
N ASP A 65 -11.62 -1.98 -8.83
CA ASP A 65 -10.84 -1.50 -9.98
C ASP A 65 -9.42 -2.10 -10.01
N PHE A 66 -8.81 -2.34 -8.85
CA PHE A 66 -7.50 -2.98 -8.76
C PHE A 66 -7.59 -4.47 -9.10
N ILE A 67 -8.64 -5.14 -8.65
CA ILE A 67 -8.85 -6.57 -8.92
C ILE A 67 -9.12 -6.78 -10.40
N ASP A 68 -9.99 -5.98 -11.00
CA ASP A 68 -10.33 -6.05 -12.42
C ASP A 68 -9.07 -5.89 -13.30
N ALA A 69 -8.22 -4.91 -13.00
CA ALA A 69 -6.96 -4.73 -13.73
C ALA A 69 -6.01 -5.94 -13.59
N LEU A 70 -5.96 -6.59 -12.42
CA LEU A 70 -5.18 -7.82 -12.20
C LEU A 70 -5.80 -9.04 -12.90
N GLU A 71 -7.13 -9.08 -13.05
CA GLU A 71 -7.82 -10.13 -13.81
C GLU A 71 -7.64 -9.97 -15.32
N ASP A 72 -7.55 -8.73 -15.81
CA ASP A 72 -7.24 -8.37 -17.20
C ASP A 72 -5.78 -8.61 -17.59
N GLY A 73 -4.95 -9.07 -16.65
CA GLY A 73 -3.59 -9.54 -16.89
C GLY A 73 -2.49 -8.57 -16.48
N ALA A 74 -2.80 -7.50 -15.74
CA ALA A 74 -1.76 -6.69 -15.11
C ALA A 74 -0.98 -7.52 -14.07
N GLU A 75 0.35 -7.39 -14.05
CA GLU A 75 1.20 -8.04 -13.06
C GLU A 75 1.31 -7.24 -11.75
N LEU A 76 1.09 -5.92 -11.83
CA LEU A 76 1.12 -4.98 -10.72
C LEU A 76 0.20 -3.81 -11.02
N VAL A 77 -0.62 -3.43 -10.04
CA VAL A 77 -1.46 -2.24 -10.08
C VAL A 77 -1.07 -1.34 -8.92
N MET A 78 -0.89 -0.04 -9.20
CA MET A 78 -0.53 0.95 -8.20
C MET A 78 -1.56 2.08 -8.20
N GLY A 79 -1.99 2.49 -7.00
CA GLY A 79 -2.82 3.68 -6.84
C GLY A 79 -2.06 4.94 -7.27
N ASN A 80 -2.79 5.92 -7.80
CA ASN A 80 -2.22 7.17 -8.28
C ASN A 80 -2.96 8.36 -7.65
N ARG A 81 -2.34 8.96 -6.63
CA ARG A 81 -2.96 10.06 -5.88
C ARG A 81 -3.03 11.36 -6.69
N PHE A 82 -2.24 11.50 -7.76
CA PHE A 82 -2.32 12.66 -8.67
C PHE A 82 -3.51 12.57 -9.62
N ALA A 83 -3.92 11.36 -9.99
CA ALA A 83 -5.07 11.12 -10.86
C ALA A 83 -6.40 11.18 -10.08
N GLY A 84 -6.44 10.63 -8.86
CA GLY A 84 -7.64 10.62 -8.00
C GLY A 84 -7.93 11.93 -7.28
N GLY A 85 -6.95 12.83 -7.20
CA GLY A 85 -7.06 14.10 -6.50
C GLY A 85 -6.33 14.09 -5.16
N ILE A 86 -5.84 15.26 -4.74
CA ILE A 86 -5.08 15.44 -3.50
C ILE A 86 -5.85 16.43 -2.63
N GLU A 87 -6.29 15.97 -1.46
CA GLU A 87 -7.01 16.81 -0.49
C GLU A 87 -6.14 17.99 0.01
N PRO A 88 -6.76 19.14 0.38
CA PRO A 88 -6.03 20.28 0.92
C PRO A 88 -5.19 19.90 2.15
N GLY A 89 -3.87 20.09 2.07
CA GLY A 89 -2.94 19.80 3.17
C GLY A 89 -2.38 18.37 3.19
N ALA A 90 -2.88 17.46 2.34
CA ALA A 90 -2.40 16.08 2.27
C ALA A 90 -0.99 15.93 1.68
N MET A 91 -0.48 16.96 0.98
CA MET A 91 0.87 16.92 0.40
C MET A 91 1.56 18.29 0.45
N PRO A 92 2.78 18.38 1.02
CA PRO A 92 3.60 19.58 0.93
C PRO A 92 3.87 19.99 -0.53
N PRO A 93 3.85 21.29 -0.88
CA PRO A 93 4.08 21.76 -2.25
C PRO A 93 5.39 21.23 -2.87
N LEU A 94 6.43 21.05 -2.04
CA LEU A 94 7.71 20.52 -2.48
C LEU A 94 7.59 19.09 -3.04
N HIS A 95 6.83 18.22 -2.39
CA HIS A 95 6.66 16.83 -2.83
C HIS A 95 5.81 16.79 -4.11
N ARG A 96 4.76 17.62 -4.16
CA ARG A 96 3.84 17.69 -5.29
C ARG A 96 4.50 18.17 -6.58
N TYR A 97 5.32 19.23 -6.49
CA TYR A 97 5.80 19.93 -7.68
C TYR A 97 7.27 19.67 -8.02
N LEU A 98 8.05 19.07 -7.11
CA LEU A 98 9.48 18.82 -7.34
C LEU A 98 9.89 17.38 -7.02
N GLY A 99 9.56 16.88 -5.82
CA GLY A 99 9.96 15.56 -5.37
C GLY A 99 9.46 14.44 -6.28
N ASN A 100 8.13 14.26 -6.33
CA ASN A 100 7.50 13.15 -7.06
C ASN A 100 7.76 13.25 -8.57
N PRO A 101 7.69 14.43 -9.23
CA PRO A 101 8.02 14.54 -10.65
C PRO A 101 9.46 14.13 -11.01
N VAL A 102 10.44 14.49 -10.19
CA VAL A 102 11.86 14.13 -10.42
C VAL A 102 12.06 12.64 -10.24
N LEU A 103 11.59 12.07 -9.12
CA LEU A 103 11.72 10.64 -8.85
C LEU A 103 11.02 9.78 -9.90
N SER A 104 9.79 10.16 -10.25
CA SER A 104 9.02 9.47 -11.31
C SER A 104 9.73 9.53 -12.66
N THR A 105 10.39 10.64 -12.99
CA THR A 105 11.14 10.77 -14.25
C THR A 105 12.38 9.88 -14.28
N ILE A 106 13.11 9.79 -13.16
CA ILE A 106 14.26 8.89 -13.04
C ILE A 106 13.81 7.42 -13.13
N ALA A 107 12.73 7.05 -12.44
CA ALA A 107 12.21 5.69 -12.47
C ALA A 107 11.72 5.29 -13.87
N ARG A 108 11.00 6.20 -14.57
CA ARG A 108 10.62 6.02 -15.98
C ARG A 108 11.83 5.83 -16.89
N TRP A 109 12.90 6.59 -16.67
CA TRP A 109 14.11 6.51 -17.49
C TRP A 109 14.89 5.21 -17.28
N LEU A 110 15.04 4.77 -16.02
CA LEU A 110 15.82 3.58 -15.67
C LEU A 110 15.06 2.27 -15.93
N HIS A 111 13.73 2.25 -15.73
CA HIS A 111 12.93 1.03 -15.75
C HIS A 111 11.91 0.98 -16.88
N HIS A 112 11.84 2.00 -17.75
CA HIS A 112 10.89 2.10 -18.87
C HIS A 112 9.42 1.83 -18.48
N SER A 113 9.08 2.06 -17.22
CA SER A 113 7.76 1.76 -16.65
C SER A 113 6.88 3.01 -16.67
N PRO A 114 5.59 2.94 -17.05
CA PRO A 114 4.69 4.10 -17.16
C PRO A 114 4.20 4.58 -15.79
N ILE A 115 5.13 4.97 -14.92
CA ILE A 115 4.84 5.46 -13.56
C ILE A 115 4.29 6.88 -13.63
N GLY A 116 3.10 7.11 -13.08
CA GLY A 116 2.46 8.43 -13.02
C GLY A 116 2.79 9.21 -11.73
N ASP A 117 3.12 8.48 -10.67
CA ASP A 117 3.24 8.95 -9.29
C ASP A 117 4.15 7.98 -8.53
N LEU A 118 5.13 8.50 -7.78
CA LEU A 118 5.91 7.80 -6.76
C LEU A 118 5.65 8.48 -5.41
#